data_AF-A0A317MJD5-F1
#
_entry.id   AF-A0A317MJD5-F1
#
_cell.length_a   1.000
_cell.length_b   1.000
_cell.length_c   1.000
_cell.angle_alpha   90.00
_cell.angle_beta   90.00
_cell.angle_gamma   90.00
#
_symmetry.space_group_name_H-M   'P 1'
#
loop_
_entity.id
_entity.type
_entity.pdbx_description
1 polymer ?
#
loop_
_entity_poly.entity_id
_entity_poly.type
_entity_poly.pdbx_seq_one_letter_code
_entity_poly.pdbx_strand_id
1 'polypeptide(L)'
;MKTYTFIAEFRGGTYISQVKAANVSAAMVLWSKELNPAEIKFLGEKGKLELQTEIEAENPTKVEGIENVWFFCLRIKSGYFMVNVVKTSEM
;
A
#
# COMPACT_ATOMS: atom_id res chain seq x y z
N MET A 1 -5.23 -5.52 -16.97
CA MET A 1 -4.67 -5.33 -15.60
C MET A 1 -3.36 -4.60 -15.72
N LYS A 2 -3.00 -3.76 -14.75
CA LYS A 2 -1.76 -2.98 -14.71
C LYS A 2 -0.96 -3.38 -13.46
N THR A 3 0.37 -3.26 -13.53
CA THR A 3 1.26 -3.53 -12.39
C THR A 3 1.39 -2.28 -11.53
N TYR A 4 1.18 -2.43 -10.23
CA TYR A 4 1.35 -1.39 -9.22
C TYR A 4 2.43 -1.81 -8.25
N THR A 5 3.45 -0.98 -8.10
CA THR A 5 4.51 -1.12 -7.10
C THR A 5 4.15 -0.28 -5.88
N PHE A 6 4.19 -0.90 -4.70
CA PHE A 6 3.95 -0.27 -3.42
C PHE A 6 5.29 -0.10 -2.72
N ILE A 7 5.63 1.14 -2.37
CA ILE A 7 6.81 1.48 -1.56
C ILE A 7 6.27 1.98 -0.23
N ALA A 8 6.33 1.14 0.78
CA ALA A 8 5.75 1.37 2.10
C ALA A 8 6.85 1.66 3.13
N GLU A 9 6.71 2.77 3.83
CA GLU A 9 7.51 3.13 4.99
C GLU A 9 6.74 2.78 6.27
N PHE A 10 7.33 1.96 7.13
CA PHE A 10 6.75 1.61 8.42
C PHE A 10 7.84 1.41 9.49
N ARG A 11 7.75 2.21 10.57
CA ARG A 11 8.66 2.16 11.73
C ARG A 11 10.16 2.12 11.37
N GLY A 12 10.55 2.93 10.38
CA GLY A 12 11.93 3.09 9.93
C GLY A 12 12.42 1.98 8.98
N GLY A 13 11.53 1.09 8.53
CA GLY A 13 11.81 0.16 7.44
C GLY A 13 11.08 0.55 6.16
N THR A 14 11.73 0.31 5.02
CA THR A 14 11.17 0.44 3.67
C THR A 14 10.86 -0.96 3.13
N TYR A 15 9.62 -1.17 2.69
CA TYR A 15 9.13 -2.45 2.18
C TYR A 15 8.55 -2.23 0.80
N ILE A 16 8.95 -3.08 -0.16
CA ILE A 16 8.55 -2.94 -1.56
C ILE A 16 7.89 -4.24 -2.00
N SER A 17 6.69 -4.13 -2.57
CA SER A 17 6.00 -5.26 -3.19
C SER A 17 5.21 -4.79 -4.41
N GLN A 18 4.75 -5.75 -5.22
CA GLN A 18 3.98 -5.46 -6.43
C GLN A 18 2.72 -6.30 -6.47
N VAL A 19 1.65 -5.71 -7.00
CA VAL A 19 0.40 -6.41 -7.31
C VAL A 19 -0.09 -6.04 -8.70
N LYS A 20 -0.92 -6.90 -9.29
CA LYS A 20 -1.61 -6.61 -10.55
C LYS A 20 -3.09 -6.34 -10.28
N ALA A 21 -3.60 -5.20 -10.75
CA ALA A 21 -5.00 -4.82 -10.52
C ALA A 21 -5.58 -4.01 -11.69
N ALA A 22 -6.89 -3.75 -11.67
CA ALA A 22 -7.57 -2.97 -12.70
C ALA A 22 -7.27 -1.46 -12.59
N ASN A 23 -7.24 -0.93 -11.37
CA ASN A 23 -7.01 0.48 -11.03
C ASN A 23 -6.30 0.58 -9.67
N VAL A 24 -5.90 1.79 -9.27
CA VAL A 24 -5.15 2.03 -8.03
C VAL A 24 -5.92 1.61 -6.78
N SER A 25 -7.24 1.86 -6.71
CA SER A 25 -8.07 1.47 -5.57
C SER A 25 -8.14 -0.05 -5.41
N ALA A 26 -8.33 -0.78 -6.51
CA ALA A 26 -8.28 -2.24 -6.51
C ALA A 26 -6.88 -2.77 -6.16
N ALA A 27 -5.81 -2.06 -6.56
CA ALA A 27 -4.44 -2.42 -6.22
C ALA A 27 -4.19 -2.30 -4.71
N MET A 28 -4.68 -1.23 -4.07
CA MET A 28 -4.55 -1.02 -2.63
C MET A 28 -5.18 -2.16 -1.82
N VAL A 29 -6.43 -2.50 -2.13
CA VAL A 29 -7.16 -3.58 -1.45
C VAL A 29 -6.48 -4.93 -1.67
N LEU A 30 -5.92 -5.18 -2.86
CA LEU A 30 -5.19 -6.42 -3.13
C LEU A 30 -3.86 -6.47 -2.36
N TRP A 31 -3.13 -5.35 -2.36
CA TRP A 31 -1.87 -5.20 -1.63
C TRP A 31 -2.04 -5.47 -0.13
N SER A 32 -3.07 -4.94 0.53
CA SER A 32 -3.32 -5.21 1.95
C SER A 32 -3.63 -6.68 2.26
N LYS A 33 -4.21 -7.41 1.31
CA LYS A 33 -4.51 -8.85 1.44
C LYS A 33 -3.25 -9.69 1.29
N GLU A 34 -2.44 -9.38 0.28
CA GLU A 34 -1.20 -10.11 -0.06
C GLU A 34 -0.01 -9.76 0.84
N LEU A 35 -0.09 -8.67 1.59
CA LEU A 35 0.95 -8.24 2.53
C LEU A 35 1.31 -9.37 3.51
N ASN A 36 2.56 -9.82 3.52
CA ASN A 36 3.04 -10.82 4.47
C ASN A 36 3.58 -10.11 5.73
N PRO A 37 2.90 -10.18 6.89
CA PRO A 37 3.35 -9.46 8.08
C PRO A 37 4.66 -10.02 8.64
N ALA A 38 5.01 -11.27 8.34
CA ALA A 38 6.30 -11.84 8.74
C ALA A 38 7.52 -11.15 8.10
N GLU A 39 7.32 -10.49 6.95
CA GLU A 39 8.38 -9.74 6.24
C GLU A 39 8.50 -8.29 6.73
N ILE A 40 7.53 -7.81 7.52
CA ILE A 40 7.47 -6.42 7.97
C ILE A 40 7.72 -6.38 9.47
N LYS A 41 8.88 -5.83 9.85
CA LYS A 41 9.27 -5.73 11.25
C LYS A 41 8.21 -4.94 12.02
N PHE A 42 7.80 -5.47 13.18
CA PHE A 42 6.78 -4.90 14.07
C PHE A 42 5.34 -4.92 13.54
N LEU A 43 5.07 -5.58 12.42
CA LEU A 43 3.72 -5.85 11.96
C LEU A 43 3.33 -7.29 12.30
N GLY A 44 2.28 -7.46 13.09
CA GLY A 44 1.67 -8.76 13.34
C GLY A 44 0.32 -8.89 12.64
N GLU A 45 -0.28 -10.08 12.69
CA GLU A 45 -1.59 -10.37 12.07
C GLU A 45 -2.68 -9.38 12.48
N LYS A 46 -2.74 -8.97 13.75
CA LYS A 46 -3.70 -7.96 14.22
C LYS A 46 -3.52 -6.61 13.52
N GLY A 47 -2.27 -6.20 13.30
CA GLY A 47 -1.96 -4.95 12.61
C GLY A 47 -2.27 -5.03 11.12
N LYS A 48 -2.06 -6.20 10.49
CA LYS A 48 -2.50 -6.45 9.11
C LYS A 48 -4.02 -6.37 8.98
N LEU A 49 -4.77 -6.95 9.92
CA LEU A 49 -6.23 -6.89 9.90
C LEU A 49 -6.75 -5.45 10.05
N GLU A 50 -6.15 -4.67 10.96
CA GLU A 50 -6.46 -3.24 11.13
C GLU A 50 -6.16 -2.45 9.85
N LEU A 51 -5.00 -2.68 9.23
CA LEU A 51 -4.62 -2.08 7.95
C LEU A 51 -5.64 -2.39 6.85
N GLN A 52 -6.14 -3.63 6.79
CA GLN A 52 -7.17 -4.03 5.82
C GLN A 52 -8.51 -3.32 6.05
N THR A 53 -8.86 -2.99 7.30
CA THR A 53 -10.07 -2.20 7.57
C THR A 53 -9.89 -0.74 7.15
N GLU A 54 -8.77 -0.13 7.52
CA GLU A 54 -8.51 1.29 7.20
C GLU A 54 -8.42 1.52 5.69
N ILE A 55 -7.84 0.59 4.94
CA ILE A 55 -7.66 0.75 3.49
C ILE A 55 -8.97 0.76 2.69
N GLU A 56 -10.05 0.17 3.23
CA GLU A 56 -11.36 0.16 2.57
C GLU A 56 -12.02 1.54 2.54
N ALA A 57 -11.69 2.40 3.50
CA ALA A 57 -12.15 3.79 3.58
C ALA A 57 -11.16 4.79 2.94
N GLU A 58 -9.95 4.35 2.60
CA GLU A 58 -8.88 5.21 2.12
C GLU A 58 -8.97 5.46 0.61
N ASN A 59 -8.72 6.70 0.20
CA ASN A 59 -8.60 7.08 -1.20
C ASN A 59 -7.21 7.64 -1.49
N PRO A 60 -6.44 7.04 -2.41
CA PRO A 60 -5.07 7.46 -2.66
C PRO A 60 -5.05 8.82 -3.35
N THR A 61 -4.23 9.74 -2.83
CA THR A 61 -4.04 11.07 -3.39
C THR A 61 -3.04 11.01 -4.55
N LYS A 62 -3.40 11.54 -5.70
CA LYS A 62 -2.47 11.63 -6.85
C LYS A 62 -1.35 12.61 -6.51
N VAL A 63 -0.10 12.23 -6.78
CA VAL A 63 1.04 13.12 -6.57
C VAL A 63 1.05 14.19 -7.67
N GLU A 64 1.18 15.46 -7.27
CA GLU A 64 1.16 16.58 -8.20
C GLU A 64 2.33 16.50 -9.20
N GLY A 65 2.02 16.74 -10.48
CA GLY A 65 3.00 16.69 -11.56
C GLY A 65 3.44 15.28 -12.00
N ILE A 66 2.93 14.21 -11.37
CA ILE A 66 3.29 12.83 -11.72
C ILE A 66 2.04 12.01 -12.05
N GLU A 67 1.91 11.55 -13.30
CA GLU A 67 0.66 10.98 -13.79
C GLU A 67 0.30 9.60 -13.21
N ASN A 68 1.32 8.82 -12.88
CA ASN A 68 1.22 7.40 -12.55
C ASN A 68 1.63 7.09 -11.10
N VAL A 69 1.66 8.10 -10.24
CA VAL A 69 2.04 7.97 -8.83
C VAL A 69 0.96 8.52 -7.91
N TRP A 70 0.68 7.75 -6.87
CA TRP A 70 -0.23 8.13 -5.79
C TRP A 70 0.44 7.93 -4.43
N PHE A 71 -0.11 8.59 -3.43
CA PHE A 71 0.28 8.48 -2.04
C PHE A 71 -0.95 8.26 -1.16
N PHE A 72 -0.80 7.42 -0.14
CA PHE A 72 -1.76 7.34 0.96
C PHE A 72 -1.04 7.06 2.27
N CYS A 73 -1.69 7.40 3.38
CA CYS A 73 -1.17 7.16 4.72
C CYS A 73 -2.21 6.46 5.57
N LEU A 74 -1.89 5.25 6.05
CA LEU A 74 -2.77 4.51 6.96
C LEU A 74 -2.24 4.63 8.38
N ARG A 75 -3.15 4.93 9.31
CA ARG A 75 -2.86 4.89 10.75
C ARG A 75 -3.40 3.59 11.31
N ILE A 76 -2.53 2.83 11.96
CA ILE A 76 -2.91 1.67 12.79
C ILE A 76 -2.35 1.86 14.20
N LYS A 77 -2.79 1.05 15.17
CA LYS A 77 -2.30 1.14 16.55
C LYS A 77 -0.78 1.05 16.68
N SER A 78 -0.13 0.26 15.82
CA SER A 78 1.32 0.06 15.87
C SER A 78 2.14 1.15 15.16
N GLY A 79 1.50 2.09 14.45
CA GLY A 79 2.18 3.21 13.79
C GLY A 79 1.50 3.67 12.50
N TYR A 80 2.28 4.36 11.66
CA TYR A 80 1.83 4.89 10.38
C TYR A 80 2.49 4.13 9.24
N PHE A 81 1.70 3.71 8.26
CA PHE A 81 2.16 3.28 6.95
C PHE A 81 2.07 4.47 6.00
N MET A 82 3.21 4.93 5.50
CA MET A 82 3.25 5.92 4.43
C MET A 82 3.58 5.19 3.14
N VAL A 83 2.69 5.25 2.15
CA VAL A 83 2.77 4.36 1.00
C VAL A 83 2.71 5.15 -0.29
N ASN A 84 3.76 5.04 -1.09
CA ASN A 84 3.75 5.47 -2.48
C ASN A 84 3.32 4.31 -3.36
N VAL A 85 2.40 4.56 -4.29
CA VAL A 85 1.94 3.60 -5.27
C VAL A 85 2.33 4.07 -6.65
N VAL A 86 3.13 3.28 -7.35
CA VAL A 86 3.62 3.59 -8.70
C VAL A 86 3.00 2.60 -9.67
N LYS A 87 2.23 3.07 -10.66
CA LYS A 87 1.80 2.23 -11.79
C LYS A 87 2.99 2.07 -12.74
N THR A 88 3.56 0.87 -12.81
CA THR A 88 4.87 0.60 -13.45
C THR A 88 4.81 -0.15 -14.78
N SER A 89 3.65 -0.64 -15.20
CA SER A 89 3.51 -1.34 -16.49
C SER A 89 2.26 -0.92 -17.24
N GLU A 90 2.46 -0.54 -18.50
CA GLU A 90 1.45 -0.54 -19.53
C GLU A 90 1.80 -1.62 -20.55
N MET A 91 1.18 -2.79 -20.44
CA MET A 91 0.84 -3.55 -21.65
C MET A 91 -0.60 -3.23 -22.01
#